data_AF-A0A353W362-F1
#
_entry.id   AF-A0A353W362-F1
#
_cell.length_a   1.000
_cell.length_b   1.000
_cell.length_c   1.000
_cell.angle_alpha   90.00
_cell.angle_beta   90.00
_cell.angle_gamma   90.00
#
_symmetry.space_group_name_H-M   'P 1'
#
loop_
_entity.id
_entity.type
_entity.pdbx_description
1 polymer ?
#
loop_
_entity_poly.entity_id
_entity_poly.type
_entity_poly.pdbx_seq_one_letter_code
_entity_poly.pdbx_strand_id
1 'polypeptide(L)'
;FNDSISFGPALNEAYNVVNESNNLPAILCENNVKKWINLIKEQYHNHPQNGKFNWILSDNEGNHFINYLYFIIVLAEFNADMNNETFIKNNIFSLYPPAEKELIYHKKIIEKNLSNEKLQRKYKWLASYHNFFCNNYLPEGDRFLIDSPTTYNFKIVA
;
A
#
# COMPACT_ATOMS: atom_id res chain seq x y z
N PHE A 1 -11.79 32.24 0.47
CA PHE A 1 -11.77 30.89 -0.13
C PHE A 1 -11.84 31.06 -1.64
N ASN A 2 -11.02 30.33 -2.38
CA ASN A 2 -10.65 30.60 -3.78
C ASN A 2 -11.64 29.98 -4.77
N ASP A 3 -12.00 30.72 -5.83
CA ASP A 3 -13.05 30.42 -6.82
C ASP A 3 -12.63 29.38 -7.87
N SER A 4 -12.48 28.12 -7.47
CA SER A 4 -12.49 26.99 -8.40
C SER A 4 -13.17 25.79 -7.74
N ILE A 5 -14.45 25.97 -7.42
CA ILE A 5 -15.26 24.87 -6.92
C ILE A 5 -15.70 24.02 -8.12
N SER A 6 -15.02 22.89 -8.32
CA SER A 6 -15.45 21.85 -9.26
C SER A 6 -16.59 21.05 -8.63
N PHE A 7 -17.74 21.02 -9.27
CA PHE A 7 -18.89 20.21 -8.85
C PHE A 7 -19.11 19.06 -9.82
N GLY A 8 -19.20 17.84 -9.28
CA GLY A 8 -19.51 16.64 -10.06
C GLY A 8 -19.81 15.44 -9.15
N PRO A 9 -20.62 14.47 -9.60
CA PRO A 9 -20.97 13.29 -8.82
C PRO A 9 -19.75 12.55 -8.24
N ALA A 10 -18.71 12.39 -9.06
CA ALA A 10 -17.45 11.76 -8.64
C ALA A 10 -16.72 12.53 -7.51
N LEU A 11 -16.83 13.87 -7.46
CA LEU A 11 -16.23 14.67 -6.39
C LEU A 11 -17.01 14.53 -5.08
N ASN A 12 -18.35 14.46 -5.17
CA ASN A 12 -19.20 14.20 -4.00
C ASN A 12 -18.99 12.77 -3.47
N GLU A 13 -18.84 11.79 -4.36
CA GLU A 13 -18.51 10.41 -4.00
C GLU A 13 -17.14 10.33 -3.31
N ALA A 14 -16.11 10.96 -3.88
CA ALA A 14 -14.79 11.02 -3.24
C ALA A 14 -14.83 11.71 -1.86
N TYR A 15 -15.59 12.80 -1.72
CA TYR A 15 -15.78 13.48 -0.44
C TYR A 15 -16.46 12.58 0.60
N ASN A 16 -17.52 11.87 0.21
CA ASN A 16 -18.23 10.95 1.10
C ASN A 16 -17.34 9.79 1.54
N VAL A 17 -16.57 9.19 0.63
CA VAL A 17 -15.61 8.12 0.95
C VAL A 17 -14.55 8.59 1.95
N VAL A 18 -14.00 9.80 1.79
CA VAL A 18 -13.00 10.35 2.72
C VAL A 18 -13.61 10.61 4.11
N ASN A 19 -14.86 11.09 4.15
CA ASN A 19 -15.56 11.34 5.41
C ASN A 19 -15.96 10.05 6.13
N GLU A 20 -16.45 9.03 5.41
CA GLU A 20 -16.88 7.74 5.98
C GLU A 20 -15.69 6.88 6.44
N SER A 21 -14.56 6.98 5.75
CA SER A 21 -13.32 6.23 6.05
C SER A 21 -12.52 6.79 7.23
N ASN A 22 -13.06 7.72 8.00
CA ASN A 22 -12.47 8.27 9.23
C ASN A 22 -11.02 8.81 9.07
N ASN A 23 -10.70 9.47 7.95
CA ASN A 23 -9.39 10.09 7.70
C ASN A 23 -8.18 9.13 7.69
N LEU A 24 -8.37 7.89 7.21
CA LEU A 24 -7.24 7.00 6.97
C LEU A 24 -6.35 7.53 5.84
N PRO A 25 -5.01 7.44 5.96
CA PRO A 25 -4.07 7.92 4.95
C PRO A 25 -3.90 6.87 3.84
N ALA A 26 -5.01 6.47 3.23
CA ALA A 26 -5.04 5.42 2.23
C ALA A 26 -5.59 5.96 0.90
N ILE A 27 -5.07 5.46 -0.22
CA ILE A 27 -5.71 5.67 -1.52
C ILE A 27 -6.88 4.69 -1.59
N LEU A 28 -8.04 5.15 -1.16
CA LEU A 28 -9.23 4.32 -1.03
C LEU A 28 -9.80 3.95 -2.40
N CYS A 29 -10.09 2.66 -2.58
CA CYS A 29 -10.71 2.15 -3.78
C CYS A 29 -12.22 2.00 -3.56
N GLU A 30 -12.99 2.84 -4.22
CA GLU A 30 -14.44 2.73 -4.29
C GLU A 30 -14.86 1.50 -5.13
N ASN A 31 -16.13 1.11 -5.09
CA ASN A 31 -16.61 -0.14 -5.70
C ASN A 31 -16.45 -0.17 -7.23
N ASN A 32 -16.55 0.98 -7.89
CA ASN A 32 -16.22 1.20 -9.30
C ASN A 32 -14.72 0.96 -9.60
N VAL A 33 -13.80 1.37 -8.72
CA VAL A 33 -12.36 1.07 -8.82
C VAL A 33 -12.11 -0.44 -8.69
N LYS A 34 -12.85 -1.14 -7.81
CA LYS A 34 -12.80 -2.61 -7.73
C LYS A 34 -13.23 -3.27 -9.04
N LYS A 35 -14.30 -2.77 -9.67
CA LYS A 35 -14.73 -3.26 -11.00
C LYS A 35 -13.64 -3.06 -12.05
N TRP A 36 -12.98 -1.90 -12.05
CA TRP A 36 -11.85 -1.66 -12.96
C TRP A 36 -10.66 -2.57 -12.70
N ILE A 37 -10.31 -2.81 -11.43
CA ILE A 37 -9.21 -3.71 -11.11
C ILE A 37 -9.56 -5.16 -11.46
N ASN A 38 -10.81 -5.57 -11.27
CA ASN A 38 -11.28 -6.88 -11.73
C ASN A 38 -11.26 -6.99 -13.26
N LEU A 39 -11.68 -5.94 -13.98
CA LEU A 39 -11.60 -5.89 -15.44
C LEU A 39 -10.15 -5.97 -15.93
N ILE A 40 -9.21 -5.28 -15.28
CA ILE A 40 -7.78 -5.38 -15.60
C ILE A 40 -7.28 -6.80 -15.29
N LYS A 41 -7.65 -7.39 -14.15
CA LYS A 41 -7.31 -8.79 -13.82
C LYS A 41 -7.84 -9.76 -14.88
N GLU A 42 -9.10 -9.62 -15.30
CA GLU A 42 -9.75 -10.47 -16.30
C GLU A 42 -9.11 -10.30 -17.68
N GLN A 43 -8.95 -9.06 -18.14
CA GLN A 43 -8.40 -8.76 -19.47
C GLN A 43 -6.95 -9.20 -19.61
N TYR A 44 -6.19 -9.17 -18.53
CA TYR A 44 -4.79 -9.56 -18.55
C TYR A 44 -4.51 -10.87 -17.79
N HIS A 45 -5.51 -11.70 -17.48
CA HIS A 45 -5.34 -12.91 -16.65
C HIS A 45 -4.34 -13.92 -17.23
N ASN A 46 -4.19 -13.93 -18.57
CA ASN A 46 -3.26 -14.79 -19.31
C ASN A 46 -1.85 -14.20 -19.44
N HIS A 47 -1.62 -12.97 -18.96
CA HIS A 47 -0.28 -12.41 -18.96
C HIS A 47 0.50 -13.02 -17.80
N PRO A 48 1.70 -13.60 -18.03
CA PRO A 48 2.48 -14.30 -17.00
C PRO A 48 2.88 -13.42 -15.80
N GLN A 49 2.69 -12.10 -15.91
CA GLN A 49 2.94 -11.15 -14.83
C GLN A 49 1.67 -10.75 -14.04
N ASN A 50 0.46 -10.91 -14.58
CA ASN A 50 -0.75 -10.33 -13.98
C ASN A 50 -1.36 -11.13 -12.82
N GLY A 51 -1.15 -12.45 -12.78
CA GLY A 51 -1.58 -13.29 -11.65
C GLY A 51 -0.82 -13.04 -10.34
N LYS A 52 0.22 -12.19 -10.35
CA LYS A 52 1.13 -11.98 -9.21
C LYS A 52 0.92 -10.67 -8.48
N PHE A 53 0.09 -9.77 -8.99
CA PHE A 53 0.09 -8.43 -8.45
C PHE A 53 -0.86 -8.25 -7.28
N ASN A 54 -0.29 -8.11 -6.09
CA ASN A 54 -0.98 -7.84 -4.83
C ASN A 54 -1.36 -6.36 -4.70
N TRP A 55 -2.03 -5.80 -5.71
CA TRP A 55 -2.28 -4.36 -5.86
C TRP A 55 -3.25 -3.77 -4.83
N ILE A 56 -4.24 -4.55 -4.37
CA ILE A 56 -5.27 -4.08 -3.43
C ILE A 56 -5.17 -4.86 -2.14
N LEU A 57 -5.18 -4.14 -1.03
CA LEU A 57 -5.41 -4.69 0.28
C LEU A 57 -6.78 -4.25 0.81
N SER A 58 -7.30 -5.04 1.74
CA SER A 58 -8.38 -4.62 2.62
C SER A 58 -7.93 -4.69 4.06
N ASP A 59 -8.35 -3.72 4.86
CA ASP A 59 -8.12 -3.73 6.30
C ASP A 59 -9.28 -4.39 7.06
N ASN A 60 -9.11 -4.58 8.36
CA ASN A 60 -10.13 -5.13 9.26
C ASN A 60 -11.32 -4.19 9.51
N GLU A 61 -11.27 -2.94 9.05
CA GLU A 61 -12.41 -2.02 9.03
C GLU A 61 -13.21 -2.10 7.72
N GLY A 62 -12.77 -2.92 6.75
CA GLY A 62 -13.45 -3.13 5.47
C GLY A 62 -13.04 -2.13 4.38
N ASN A 63 -12.11 -1.22 4.67
CA ASN A 63 -11.59 -0.29 3.68
C ASN A 63 -10.72 -1.04 2.68
N HIS A 64 -10.81 -0.68 1.40
CA HIS A 64 -9.97 -1.21 0.34
C HIS A 64 -9.03 -0.12 -0.14
N PHE A 65 -7.77 -0.44 -0.34
CA PHE A 65 -6.77 0.55 -0.73
C PHE A 65 -5.63 -0.04 -1.56
N ILE A 66 -4.92 0.82 -2.26
CA ILE A 66 -3.75 0.46 -3.06
C ILE A 66 -2.60 0.05 -2.14
N ASN A 67 -2.03 -1.13 -2.38
CA ASN A 67 -0.81 -1.63 -1.75
C ASN A 67 0.42 -0.88 -2.29
N TYR A 68 0.53 0.41 -1.97
CA TYR A 68 1.52 1.30 -2.58
C TYR A 68 2.98 0.91 -2.28
N LEU A 69 3.26 0.22 -1.17
CA LEU A 69 4.61 -0.25 -0.85
C LEU A 69 5.00 -1.45 -1.73
N TYR A 70 4.02 -2.20 -2.24
CA TYR A 70 4.26 -3.28 -3.21
C TYR A 70 4.93 -2.77 -4.49
N PHE A 71 4.79 -1.49 -4.81
CA PHE A 71 5.49 -0.89 -5.94
C PHE A 71 7.02 -0.98 -5.81
N ILE A 72 7.55 -1.07 -4.58
CA ILE A 72 8.98 -1.32 -4.33
C ILE A 72 9.40 -2.67 -4.91
N ILE A 73 8.56 -3.71 -4.73
CA ILE A 73 8.80 -5.04 -5.29
C ILE A 73 8.75 -4.97 -6.81
N VAL A 74 7.70 -4.39 -7.35
CA VAL A 74 7.49 -4.24 -8.79
C VAL A 74 8.68 -3.52 -9.45
N LEU A 75 9.18 -2.43 -8.86
CA LEU A 75 10.36 -1.73 -9.37
C LEU A 75 11.63 -2.58 -9.29
N ALA A 76 11.82 -3.35 -8.21
CA ALA A 76 12.95 -4.28 -8.12
C ALA A 76 12.87 -5.39 -9.16
N GLU A 77 11.67 -5.91 -9.43
CA GLU A 77 11.41 -6.89 -10.49
C GLU A 77 11.68 -6.34 -11.88
N PHE A 78 11.29 -5.09 -12.18
CA PHE A 78 11.59 -4.43 -13.45
C PHE A 78 13.09 -4.22 -13.67
N ASN A 79 13.85 -3.97 -12.60
CA ASN A 79 15.31 -3.80 -12.67
C ASN A 79 16.07 -5.13 -12.72
N ALA A 80 15.42 -6.25 -12.38
CA ALA A 80 15.96 -7.59 -12.54
C ALA A 80 15.67 -8.11 -13.96
N ASP A 81 16.62 -8.78 -14.60
CA ASP A 81 16.29 -9.63 -15.75
C ASP A 81 15.22 -10.64 -15.31
N MET A 82 14.05 -10.62 -15.97
CA MET A 82 12.76 -11.21 -15.56
C MET A 82 12.73 -12.72 -15.21
N ASN A 83 13.87 -13.43 -15.27
CA ASN A 83 13.92 -14.89 -15.25
C ASN A 83 14.25 -15.52 -13.90
N ASN A 84 14.34 -14.78 -12.79
CA ASN A 84 14.67 -15.36 -11.47
C ASN A 84 13.88 -14.74 -10.30
N GLU A 85 12.67 -15.25 -10.05
CA GLU A 85 11.89 -14.96 -8.83
C GLU A 85 12.68 -15.21 -7.53
N THR A 86 13.54 -16.22 -7.54
CA THR A 86 14.41 -16.58 -6.40
C THR A 86 15.45 -15.49 -6.09
N PHE A 87 15.83 -14.68 -7.09
CA PHE A 87 16.81 -13.60 -6.89
C PHE A 87 16.17 -12.38 -6.21
N ILE A 88 14.93 -12.03 -6.59
CA ILE A 88 14.17 -10.94 -5.97
C ILE A 88 13.93 -11.24 -4.49
N LYS A 89 13.49 -12.44 -4.15
CA LYS A 89 13.29 -12.87 -2.74
C LYS A 89 14.56 -12.93 -1.91
N ASN A 90 15.75 -12.74 -2.46
CA ASN A 90 16.98 -12.74 -1.68
C ASN A 90 17.69 -11.40 -1.69
N ASN A 91 17.34 -10.48 -2.61
CA ASN A 91 18.10 -9.24 -2.73
C ASN A 91 17.36 -8.06 -3.39
N ILE A 92 16.15 -7.72 -2.90
CA ILE A 92 15.40 -6.52 -3.33
C ILE A 92 16.28 -5.26 -3.33
N PHE A 93 17.14 -5.10 -2.31
CA PHE A 93 17.97 -3.90 -2.18
C PHE A 93 19.13 -3.86 -3.17
N SER A 94 19.69 -4.99 -3.60
CA SER A 94 20.65 -4.99 -4.71
C SER A 94 19.99 -4.68 -6.05
N LEU A 95 18.73 -5.09 -6.22
CA LEU A 95 17.96 -4.86 -7.45
C LEU A 95 17.40 -3.45 -7.54
N TYR A 96 17.01 -2.89 -6.40
CA TYR A 96 16.51 -1.53 -6.27
C TYR A 96 17.12 -0.88 -5.03
N PRO A 97 18.36 -0.37 -5.12
CA PRO A 97 19.04 0.29 -3.99
C PRO A 97 18.24 1.41 -3.31
N PRO A 98 17.40 2.20 -4.02
CA PRO A 98 16.54 3.18 -3.37
C PRO A 98 15.48 2.57 -2.43
N ALA A 99 15.08 1.31 -2.59
CA ALA A 99 14.05 0.64 -1.78
C ALA A 99 14.30 0.78 -0.27
N GLU A 100 15.55 0.52 0.15
CA GLU A 100 15.93 0.57 1.56
C GLU A 100 15.76 1.99 2.11
N LYS A 101 16.22 2.98 1.35
CA LYS A 101 16.12 4.39 1.73
C LYS A 101 14.66 4.81 1.88
N GLU A 102 13.79 4.44 0.94
CA GLU A 102 12.36 4.78 0.98
C GLU A 102 11.64 4.10 2.16
N LEU A 103 11.96 2.84 2.46
CA LEU A 103 11.39 2.13 3.61
C LEU A 103 11.84 2.74 4.95
N ILE A 104 13.14 3.06 5.08
CA ILE A 104 13.68 3.73 6.26
C ILE A 104 13.02 5.11 6.43
N TYR A 105 12.83 5.85 5.34
CA TYR A 105 12.15 7.14 5.39
C TYR A 105 10.70 6.99 5.86
N HIS A 106 9.95 6.05 5.28
CA HIS A 106 8.58 5.76 5.68
C HIS A 106 8.47 5.40 7.18
N LYS A 107 9.34 4.49 7.65
CA LYS A 107 9.48 4.12 9.06
C LYS A 107 9.69 5.35 9.96
N LYS A 108 10.71 6.17 9.65
CA LYS A 108 11.06 7.36 10.44
C LYS A 108 9.92 8.37 10.55
N ILE A 109 9.18 8.59 9.46
CA ILE A 109 8.04 9.51 9.47
C ILE A 109 6.92 8.98 10.37
N ILE A 110 6.65 7.67 10.36
CA ILE A 110 5.64 7.07 11.23
C ILE A 110 6.07 7.17 12.69
N GLU A 111 7.29 6.72 13.02
CA GLU A 111 7.83 6.75 14.39
C GLU A 111 7.81 8.17 14.98
N LYS A 112 8.22 9.17 14.20
CA LYS A 112 8.22 10.58 14.62
C LYS A 112 6.82 11.08 15.03
N ASN A 113 5.76 10.52 14.44
CA ASN A 113 4.40 11.03 14.62
C ASN A 113 3.48 10.07 15.40
N LEU A 114 3.93 8.88 15.80
CA LEU A 114 3.13 7.91 16.56
C LEU A 114 2.63 8.46 17.90
N SER A 115 3.39 9.36 18.53
CA SER A 115 3.03 10.05 19.78
C SER A 115 2.05 11.20 19.58
N ASN A 116 1.73 11.60 18.34
CA ASN A 116 0.79 12.68 18.07
C ASN A 116 -0.65 12.18 18.27
N GLU A 117 -1.24 12.49 19.43
CA GLU A 117 -2.59 12.06 19.81
C GLU A 117 -3.65 12.40 18.75
N LYS A 118 -3.57 13.58 18.12
CA LYS A 118 -4.53 14.01 17.09
C LYS A 118 -4.47 13.17 15.82
N LEU A 119 -3.31 12.56 15.54
CA LEU A 119 -3.06 11.75 14.35
C LEU A 119 -2.81 10.27 14.70
N GLN A 120 -3.12 9.87 15.93
CA GLN A 120 -2.71 8.56 16.43
C GLN A 120 -3.33 7.41 15.61
N ARG A 121 -4.60 7.51 15.23
CA ARG A 121 -5.26 6.52 14.36
C ARG A 121 -4.54 6.37 13.02
N LYS A 122 -4.24 7.51 12.36
CA LYS A 122 -3.52 7.58 11.09
C LYS A 122 -2.18 6.84 11.17
N TYR A 123 -1.37 7.14 12.17
CA TYR A 123 -0.02 6.57 12.28
C TYR A 123 -0.01 5.14 12.84
N LYS A 124 -1.01 4.73 13.63
CA LYS A 124 -1.23 3.33 14.00
C LYS A 124 -1.59 2.46 12.80
N TRP A 125 -2.44 2.96 11.91
CA TRP A 125 -2.76 2.30 10.64
C TRP A 125 -1.51 2.17 9.76
N LEU A 126 -0.75 3.26 9.57
CA LEU A 126 0.49 3.24 8.78
C LEU A 126 1.55 2.31 9.37
N ALA A 127 1.70 2.27 10.70
CA ALA A 127 2.62 1.35 11.36
C ALA A 127 2.24 -0.10 11.10
N SER A 128 0.95 -0.43 11.27
CA SER A 128 0.44 -1.78 11.00
C SER A 128 0.62 -2.17 9.52
N TYR A 129 0.35 -1.26 8.59
CA TYR A 129 0.50 -1.51 7.16
C TYR A 129 1.98 -1.66 6.75
N HIS A 130 2.87 -0.82 7.27
CA HIS A 130 4.30 -0.95 7.05
C HIS A 130 4.83 -2.30 7.54
N ASN A 131 4.47 -2.69 8.77
CA ASN A 131 4.87 -3.97 9.34
C ASN A 131 4.29 -5.14 8.55
N PHE A 132 3.02 -5.06 8.12
CA PHE A 132 2.43 -6.04 7.23
C PHE A 132 3.23 -6.17 5.94
N PHE A 133 3.60 -5.07 5.30
CA PHE A 133 4.41 -5.09 4.09
C PHE A 133 5.78 -5.75 4.33
N CYS A 134 6.52 -5.30 5.35
CA CYS A 134 7.84 -5.84 5.68
C CYS A 134 7.79 -7.34 5.96
N ASN A 135 6.82 -7.81 6.75
CA ASN A 135 6.69 -9.22 7.11
C ASN A 135 6.30 -10.14 5.94
N ASN A 136 5.55 -9.63 4.96
CA ASN A 136 5.00 -10.47 3.88
C ASN A 136 5.82 -10.41 2.58
N TYR A 137 6.57 -9.33 2.36
CA TYR A 137 7.22 -9.09 1.06
C TYR A 137 8.74 -8.91 1.13
N LEU A 138 9.31 -8.63 2.30
CA LEU A 138 10.74 -8.37 2.43
C LEU A 138 11.48 -9.54 3.10
N PRO A 139 12.55 -10.04 2.48
CA PRO A 139 13.53 -10.89 3.17
C PRO A 139 14.17 -10.06 4.26
N GLU A 140 14.31 -10.62 5.47
CA GLU A 140 14.83 -9.89 6.64
C GLU A 140 14.06 -8.60 6.97
N GLY A 141 12.75 -8.59 6.70
CA GLY A 141 11.86 -7.45 6.95
C GLY A 141 11.87 -6.96 8.40
N ASP A 142 12.25 -7.82 9.36
CA ASP A 142 12.30 -7.55 10.80
C ASP A 142 13.08 -6.27 11.14
N ARG A 143 14.16 -5.96 10.41
CA ARG A 143 14.98 -4.77 10.66
C ARG A 143 14.25 -3.45 10.35
N PHE A 144 13.20 -3.51 9.54
CA PHE A 144 12.38 -2.37 9.15
C PHE A 144 11.09 -2.26 9.97
N LEU A 145 10.81 -3.19 10.88
CA LEU A 145 9.59 -3.13 11.67
C LEU A 145 9.57 -1.90 12.59
N ILE A 146 8.39 -1.32 12.71
CA ILE A 146 8.08 -0.27 13.66
C ILE A 146 7.62 -0.95 14.95
N ASP A 147 8.24 -0.58 16.07
CA ASP A 147 7.83 -1.04 17.40
C ASP A 147 6.54 -0.32 17.83
N SER A 148 5.42 -0.88 17.39
CA SER A 148 4.07 -0.38 17.68
C SER A 148 3.10 -1.56 17.70
N PRO A 149 2.15 -1.59 18.66
CA PRO A 149 1.14 -2.64 18.70
C PRO A 149 0.38 -2.77 17.37
N THR A 150 0.30 -3.99 16.84
CA THR A 150 -0.52 -4.27 15.67
C THR A 150 -1.98 -3.98 16.00
N THR A 151 -2.52 -2.98 15.32
CA THR A 151 -3.88 -2.46 15.53
C THR A 151 -4.77 -2.73 14.34
N TYR A 152 -4.16 -2.91 13.16
CA TYR A 152 -4.83 -3.21 11.91
C TYR A 152 -4.26 -4.48 11.28
N ASN A 153 -5.13 -5.28 10.67
CA ASN A 153 -4.75 -6.45 9.90
C ASN A 153 -5.13 -6.22 8.44
N PHE A 154 -4.30 -6.74 7.52
CA PHE A 154 -4.49 -6.55 6.09
C PHE A 154 -4.57 -7.89 5.37
N LYS A 155 -5.42 -7.94 4.35
CA LYS A 155 -5.55 -9.09 3.47
C LYS A 155 -5.56 -8.64 2.02
N ILE A 156 -4.92 -9.43 1.15
CA ILE A 156 -4.93 -9.21 -0.29
C ILE A 156 -6.35 -9.45 -0.80
N VAL A 157 -6.84 -8.52 -1.62
CA VAL A 157 -8.13 -8.64 -2.30
C VAL A 157 -7.86 -9.31 -3.65
N ALA A 158 -8.00 -10.64 -3.65
CA ALA A 158 -7.86 -11.50 -4.83
C ALA A 158 -8.83 -11.12 -5.94
#